data_AF-A0A349GSW3-F1
#
_entry.id   AF-A0A349GSW3-F1
#
_cell.length_a   1.000
_cell.length_b   1.000
_cell.length_c   1.000
_cell.angle_alpha   90.00
_cell.angle_beta   90.00
_cell.angle_gamma   90.00
#
_symmetry.space_group_name_H-M   'P 1'
#
loop_
_entity.id
_entity.type
_entity.pdbx_description
1 polymer ?
#
loop_
_entity_poly.entity_id
_entity_poly.type
_entity_poly.pdbx_seq_one_letter_code
_entity_poly.pdbx_strand_id
1 'polypeptide(L)' 'VNINKIKEIIPWFNSTYNLKIEGLDIEVTVSRNKIKKFRKLLNIK' A
#
# COMPACT_ATOMS: atom_id res chain seq x y z
N VAL A 1 8.19 2.26 3.60
CA VAL A 1 7.04 2.92 2.92
C VAL A 1 6.22 3.55 4.02
N ASN A 2 6.21 4.88 4.09
CA ASN A 2 5.49 5.62 5.13
C ASN A 2 3.98 5.51 4.87
N ILE A 3 3.24 5.03 5.85
CA ILE A 3 1.79 4.76 5.72
C ILE A 3 0.98 6.05 5.91
N ASN A 4 1.50 7.00 6.68
CA ASN A 4 0.83 8.28 6.98
C ASN A 4 0.61 9.21 5.77
N LYS A 5 1.15 8.89 4.58
CA LYS A 5 0.94 9.67 3.35
C LYS A 5 0.02 8.97 2.34
N ILE A 6 -0.46 7.77 2.68
CA ILE A 6 -1.26 6.96 1.77
C ILE A 6 -2.72 7.42 1.90
N LYS A 7 -3.28 7.90 0.80
CA LYS A 7 -4.69 8.26 0.66
C LYS A 7 -5.55 7.02 0.56
N GLU A 8 -5.17 6.12 -0.35
CA GLU A 8 -5.94 4.93 -0.70
C GLU A 8 -5.02 3.75 -1.00
N ILE A 9 -5.52 2.57 -0.66
CA ILE A 9 -4.85 1.29 -0.86
C ILE A 9 -5.70 0.47 -1.84
N ILE A 10 -5.24 0.34 -3.07
CA ILE A 10 -5.95 -0.39 -4.12
C ILE A 10 -5.31 -1.79 -4.24
N PRO A 11 -6.07 -2.88 -4.00
CA PRO A 11 -5.55 -4.22 -4.27
C PRO A 11 -5.32 -4.38 -5.77
N TRP A 12 -4.13 -4.83 -6.14
CA TRP A 12 -3.70 -4.99 -7.52
C TRP A 12 -3.41 -6.46 -7.83
N PHE A 13 -3.24 -6.77 -9.12
CA PHE A 13 -3.05 -8.16 -9.56
C PHE A 13 -1.81 -8.79 -8.90
N ASN A 14 -1.85 -10.10 -8.65
CA ASN A 14 -0.73 -10.86 -8.06
C ASN A 14 -0.37 -10.53 -6.59
N SER A 15 -1.37 -10.21 -5.75
CA SER A 15 -1.20 -9.85 -4.33
C SER A 15 -0.27 -8.64 -4.10
N THR A 16 -0.22 -7.75 -5.08
CA THR A 16 0.39 -6.43 -4.94
C THR A 16 -0.68 -5.43 -4.52
N TYR A 17 -0.27 -4.31 -3.92
CA TYR A 17 -1.19 -3.23 -3.60
C TYR A 17 -0.61 -1.95 -4.16
N ASN A 18 -1.43 -1.18 -4.84
CA ASN A 18 -1.04 0.13 -5.32
C ASN A 18 -1.50 1.19 -4.30
N LEU A 19 -0.57 2.03 -3.87
CA LEU A 19 -0.80 3.07 -2.88
C LEU A 19 -0.89 4.40 -3.60
N LYS A 20 -2.04 5.06 -3.49
CA LYS A 20 -2.18 6.45 -3.93
C LYS A 20 -1.82 7.37 -2.78
N ILE A 21 -0.95 8.34 -3.05
CA ILE A 21 -0.56 9.37 -2.08
C ILE A 21 -1.49 10.57 -2.25
N GLU A 22 -1.94 11.15 -1.14
CA GLU A 22 -2.73 12.39 -1.21
C GLU A 22 -1.79 13.57 -1.41
N GLY A 23 -2.02 14.37 -2.45
CA GLY A 23 -1.23 15.58 -2.72
C GLY A 23 0.03 15.35 -3.56
N LEU A 24 0.39 14.10 -3.88
CA LEU A 24 1.32 13.79 -4.96
C LEU A 24 0.65 12.76 -5.87
N ASP A 25 0.59 13.04 -7.17
CA ASP A 25 0.09 12.13 -8.20
C ASP A 25 1.09 10.99 -8.48
N ILE A 26 1.50 10.31 -7.41
CA ILE A 26 2.49 9.24 -7.40
C ILE A 26 1.82 7.99 -6.87
N GLU A 27 1.93 6.93 -7.66
CA GLU A 27 1.45 5.61 -7.33
C GLU A 27 2.63 4.76 -6.87
N VAL A 28 2.55 4.24 -5.64
CA VAL A 28 3.58 3.36 -5.08
C VAL A 28 3.05 1.94 -5.02
N THR A 29 3.58 1.08 -5.87
CA THR A 29 3.27 -0.36 -5.84
C THR A 29 4.05 -1.06 -4.72
N VAL A 30 3.33 -1.76 -3.86
CA VAL A 30 3.91 -2.62 -2.82
C VAL A 30 3.97 -4.05 -3.35
N SER A 31 5.19 -4.58 -3.45
CA SER A 31 5.42 -5.97 -3.84
C SER A 31 4.94 -6.95 -2.77
N ARG A 32 4.55 -8.16 -3.19
CA ARG A 32 4.06 -9.26 -2.35
C ARG A 32 4.93 -9.60 -1.13
N ASN A 33 6.26 -9.43 -1.21
CA ASN A 33 7.17 -9.70 -0.09
C ASN A 33 6.99 -8.70 1.07
N LYS A 34 6.64 -7.45 0.76
CA LYS A 34 6.42 -6.41 1.77
C LYS A 34 4.95 -6.32 2.19
N ILE A 35 4.05 -6.97 1.46
CA ILE A 35 2.61 -6.97 1.73
C ILE A 35 2.23 -7.59 3.09
N LYS A 36 2.95 -8.63 3.51
CA LYS A 36 2.73 -9.25 4.83
C LYS A 36 2.98 -8.27 5.98
N LYS A 37 4.08 -7.51 5.89
CA LYS A 37 4.39 -6.43 6.85
C LYS A 37 3.39 -5.29 6.74
N PHE A 38 2.99 -4.94 5.52
CA PHE A 38 2.03 -3.86 5.27
C PHE A 38 0.64 -4.16 5.84
N ARG A 39 0.08 -5.35 5.61
CA ARG A 39 -1.20 -5.79 6.20
C ARG A 39 -1.14 -5.83 7.73
N LYS A 40 -0.01 -6.28 8.29
CA LYS A 40 0.20 -6.28 9.76
C LYS A 40 0.26 -4.87 10.34
N LEU A 41 0.85 -3.91 9.62
CA LEU A 41 0.88 -2.49 10.00
C LEU A 41 -0.50 -1.82 9.92
N LEU A 42 -1.31 -2.22 8.95
CA LEU A 42 -2.71 -1.78 8.83
C LEU A 42 -3.64 -2.42 9.87
N ASN A 43 -3.18 -3.44 10.60
CA ASN A 43 -3.91 -4.11 11.67
C ASN A 43 -5.32 -4.61 11.27
N ILE A 44 -5.52 -4.86 9.98
CA ILE A 44 -6.75 -5.48 9.46
C ILE A 44 -6.57 -6.99 9.72
N LYS A 45 -7.33 -7.50 10.69
CA LYS A 45 -7.29 -8.90 11.13
C LYS A 45 -7.92 -9.82 10.09
#